data_AF-A0A7V1P2D5-F1
#
_entry.id   AF-A0A7V1P2D5-F1
#
_cell.length_a   1.000
_cell.length_b   1.000
_cell.length_c   1.000
_cell.angle_alpha   90.00
_cell.angle_beta   90.00
_cell.angle_gamma   90.00
#
_symmetry.space_group_name_H-M   'P 1'
#
loop_
_entity.id
_entity.type
_entity.pdbx_description
1 polymer ?
#
loop_
_entity_poly.entity_id
_entity_poly.type
_entity_poly.pdbx_seq_one_letter_code
_entity_poly.pdbx_strand_id
1 'polypeptide(L)'
;AVIGNAFLMTSVLFGALSLFAINSKTDYSSWGKPLFITLIVVIIASLINIFVLQSPMMHVIITAGILLLFSFFTIYDTQNIANGAYDSPVDAAVSLYLDFLNMFTALLQLLGIFGGDD
;
A
#
# COMPACT_ATOMS: atom_id res chain seq x y z
N ALA A 1 -10.14 15.75 -11.94
CA ALA A 1 -10.94 14.56 -11.60
C ALA A 1 -10.10 13.42 -11.04
N VAL A 2 -9.02 13.02 -11.72
CA VAL A 2 -8.20 11.84 -11.36
C VAL A 2 -7.70 11.81 -9.90
N ILE A 3 -7.20 12.93 -9.37
CA ILE A 3 -6.71 13.03 -7.98
C ILE A 3 -7.84 12.70 -6.98
N GLY A 4 -9.03 13.28 -7.20
CA GLY A 4 -10.20 13.01 -6.36
C GLY A 4 -10.64 11.55 -6.43
N ASN A 5 -10.65 10.96 -7.63
CA ASN A 5 -10.98 9.55 -7.82
C ASN A 5 -9.98 8.63 -7.12
N ALA A 6 -8.67 8.90 -7.25
CA ALA A 6 -7.63 8.15 -6.55
C ALA A 6 -7.80 8.23 -5.03
N PHE A 7 -8.07 9.42 -4.49
CA PHE A 7 -8.29 9.61 -3.05
C PHE A 7 -9.53 8.85 -2.57
N LEU A 8 -10.65 8.94 -3.30
CA LEU A 8 -11.89 8.24 -2.95
C LEU A 8 -11.71 6.72 -2.97
N MET A 9 -11.09 6.17 -4.01
CA MET A 9 -10.82 4.73 -4.09
C MET A 9 -9.86 4.26 -3.00
N THR A 10 -8.82 5.05 -2.70
CA THR A 10 -7.90 4.74 -1.60
C THR A 10 -8.64 4.73 -0.27
N SER A 11 -9.48 5.73 -0.01
CA SER A 11 -10.27 5.83 1.23
C SER A 11 -11.22 4.66 1.41
N VAL A 12 -11.91 4.25 0.34
CA VAL A 12 -12.81 3.10 0.37
C VAL A 12 -12.01 1.81 0.60
N LEU A 13 -10.91 1.60 -0.13
CA LEU A 13 -10.09 0.40 0.00
C LEU A 13 -9.43 0.30 1.38
N PHE A 14 -8.76 1.36 1.82
CA PHE A 14 -8.13 1.45 3.13
C PHE A 14 -9.14 1.23 4.26
N GLY A 15 -10.31 1.90 4.19
CA GLY A 15 -11.37 1.74 5.18
C GLY A 15 -11.93 0.31 5.21
N ALA A 16 -12.18 -0.30 4.06
CA ALA A 16 -12.67 -1.67 3.96
C ALA A 16 -11.66 -2.68 4.52
N LEU A 17 -10.37 -2.52 4.18
CA LEU A 17 -9.30 -3.38 4.68
C LEU A 17 -9.08 -3.21 6.19
N SER A 18 -9.17 -1.98 6.69
CA SER A 18 -9.07 -1.69 8.12
C SER A 18 -10.21 -2.34 8.91
N LEU A 19 -11.45 -2.19 8.42
CA LEU A 19 -12.62 -2.86 9.00
C LEU A 19 -12.49 -4.38 8.94
N PHE A 20 -11.99 -4.92 7.83
CA PHE A 20 -11.71 -6.34 7.69
C PHE A 20 -10.68 -6.81 8.75
N ALA A 21 -9.59 -6.07 8.92
CA ALA A 21 -8.49 -6.42 9.82
C ALA A 21 -8.94 -6.53 11.28
N ILE A 22 -9.71 -5.55 11.79
CA ILE A 22 -10.20 -5.55 13.18
C ILE A 22 -11.24 -6.63 13.46
N ASN A 23 -11.96 -7.10 12.42
CA ASN A 23 -12.97 -8.15 12.56
C ASN A 23 -12.43 -9.55 12.21
N SER A 24 -11.22 -9.65 11.67
CA SER A 24 -10.64 -10.92 11.26
C SER A 24 -10.20 -11.75 12.47
N LYS A 25 -10.48 -13.05 12.41
CA LYS A 25 -9.99 -14.03 13.40
C LYS A 25 -8.58 -14.53 13.08
N THR A 26 -8.09 -14.26 11.88
CA THR A 26 -6.73 -14.62 11.46
C THR A 26 -5.75 -13.66 12.12
N ASP A 27 -4.68 -14.22 12.70
CA ASP A 27 -3.59 -13.44 13.27
C ASP A 27 -2.58 -13.04 12.17
N TYR A 28 -2.54 -11.74 11.88
CA TYR A 28 -1.61 -11.12 10.95
C TYR A 28 -0.34 -10.59 11.62
N SER A 29 -0.20 -10.64 12.95
CA SER A 29 0.98 -10.11 13.67
C SER A 29 2.31 -10.70 13.20
N SER A 30 2.29 -11.92 12.63
CA SER A 30 3.46 -12.60 12.06
C SER A 30 3.88 -12.08 10.67
N TRP A 31 3.08 -11.24 10.02
CA TRP A 31 3.29 -10.81 8.64
C TRP A 31 4.34 -9.70 8.48
N GLY A 32 4.81 -9.08 9.58
CA GLY A 32 5.78 -7.98 9.50
C GLY A 32 7.06 -8.37 8.74
N LYS A 33 7.63 -9.56 9.00
CA LYS A 33 8.85 -10.03 8.31
C LYS A 33 8.65 -10.23 6.80
N PRO A 34 7.66 -11.03 6.33
CA PRO A 34 7.47 -11.21 4.90
C PRO A 34 7.06 -9.90 4.18
N LEU A 35 6.27 -9.03 4.81
CA LEU A 35 5.93 -7.73 4.24
C LEU A 35 7.15 -6.82 4.11
N PHE A 36 8.03 -6.78 5.11
CA PHE A 36 9.28 -6.03 5.04
C PHE A 36 10.21 -6.55 3.93
N ILE A 37 10.36 -7.87 3.78
CA ILE A 37 11.16 -8.45 2.69
C ILE A 37 10.55 -8.06 1.33
N THR A 38 9.23 -8.15 1.20
CA THR A 38 8.52 -7.79 -0.04
C THR A 38 8.69 -6.31 -0.38
N LEU A 39 8.66 -5.42 0.62
CA LEU A 39 8.96 -4.00 0.46
C LEU A 39 10.35 -3.78 -0.13
N ILE A 40 11.38 -4.44 0.41
CA ILE A 40 12.74 -4.34 -0.12
C ILE A 40 12.81 -4.82 -1.58
N VAL A 41 12.14 -5.93 -1.90
CA VAL A 41 12.07 -6.45 -3.28
C VAL A 41 11.43 -5.42 -4.22
N VAL A 42 10.32 -4.81 -3.82
CA VAL A 42 9.62 -3.80 -4.62
C VAL A 42 10.48 -2.55 -4.81
N ILE A 43 11.20 -2.10 -3.79
CA ILE A 43 12.15 -0.98 -3.89
C ILE A 43 13.25 -1.30 -4.91
N ILE A 44 13.86 -2.48 -4.80
CA ILE A 44 14.92 -2.90 -5.74
C ILE A 44 14.38 -2.99 -7.17
N ALA A 45 13.20 -3.61 -7.36
CA ALA A 45 12.55 -3.68 -8.67
C ALA A 45 12.26 -2.29 -9.25
N SER A 46 11.82 -1.34 -8.41
CA SER A 46 11.58 0.05 -8.80
C SER A 46 12.86 0.72 -9.29
N LEU A 47 13.97 0.57 -8.55
CA LEU A 47 15.26 1.12 -8.93
C LEU A 47 15.78 0.51 -10.24
N ILE A 48 15.68 -0.82 -10.40
CA ILE A 48 16.08 -1.51 -11.64
C ILE A 48 15.25 -0.99 -12.82
N ASN A 49 13.93 -0.81 -12.65
CA ASN A 49 13.11 -0.31 -13.73
C ASN A 49 13.43 1.15 -14.08
N ILE A 50 13.74 2.01 -13.11
CA ILE A 50 14.06 3.42 -13.36
C ILE A 50 15.41 3.57 -14.09
N PHE A 51 16.45 2.85 -13.66
CA PHE A 51 17.81 3.06 -14.14
C PHE A 51 18.27 2.11 -15.26
N VAL A 52 17.64 0.93 -15.38
CA VAL A 52 18.11 -0.13 -16.30
C VAL A 52 17.07 -0.48 -17.35
N LEU A 53 15.86 -0.91 -16.94
CA LEU A 53 14.88 -1.45 -17.89
C LEU A 53 14.06 -0.37 -18.59
N GLN A 54 13.73 0.70 -17.88
CA GLN A 54 12.89 1.82 -18.34
C GLN A 54 11.60 1.36 -19.04
N SER A 55 11.02 0.24 -18.58
CA SER A 55 9.89 -0.40 -19.23
C SER A 55 8.57 0.15 -18.68
N PRO A 56 7.67 0.68 -19.54
CA PRO A 56 6.35 1.14 -19.13
C PRO A 56 5.49 0.01 -18.55
N MET A 57 5.55 -1.19 -19.16
CA MET A 57 4.81 -2.34 -18.67
C MET A 57 5.31 -2.77 -17.29
N MET A 58 6.62 -2.79 -17.08
CA MET A 58 7.19 -3.13 -15.78
C MET A 58 6.85 -2.07 -14.72
N HIS A 59 6.77 -0.78 -15.12
CA HIS A 59 6.32 0.28 -14.22
C HIS A 59 4.90 0.02 -13.71
N VAL A 60 3.95 -0.33 -14.59
CA VAL A 60 2.58 -0.68 -14.21
C VAL A 60 2.55 -1.88 -13.25
N ILE A 61 3.32 -2.93 -13.54
CA ILE A 61 3.39 -4.14 -12.70
C ILE A 61 3.92 -3.80 -11.29
N ILE A 62 5.00 -3.01 -11.22
CA ILE A 62 5.58 -2.56 -9.95
C ILE A 62 4.57 -1.72 -9.17
N THR A 63 3.91 -0.75 -9.83
CA THR A 63 2.93 0.11 -9.18
C THR A 63 1.72 -0.68 -8.67
N ALA A 64 1.23 -1.66 -9.43
CA ALA A 64 0.20 -2.59 -8.94
C ALA A 64 0.69 -3.43 -7.75
N GLY A 65 1.96 -3.87 -7.78
CA GLY A 65 2.61 -4.56 -6.67
C GLY A 65 2.71 -3.70 -5.40
N ILE A 66 3.02 -2.41 -5.54
CA ILE A 66 3.02 -1.43 -4.44
C ILE A 66 1.62 -1.33 -3.83
N LEU A 67 0.57 -1.17 -4.66
CA LEU A 67 -0.81 -1.09 -4.19
C LEU A 67 -1.21 -2.33 -3.38
N LEU A 68 -0.87 -3.53 -3.86
CA LEU A 68 -1.15 -4.79 -3.15
C LEU A 68 -0.34 -4.91 -1.86
N LEU A 69 0.94 -4.55 -1.88
CA LEU A 69 1.82 -4.61 -0.72
C LEU A 69 1.28 -3.73 0.41
N PHE A 70 0.94 -2.47 0.13
CA PHE A 70 0.41 -1.55 1.14
C PHE A 70 -1.03 -1.85 1.54
N SER A 71 -1.80 -2.57 0.70
CA SER A 71 -3.05 -3.17 1.12
C SER A 71 -2.84 -4.23 2.21
N PHE A 72 -1.79 -5.05 2.11
CA PHE A 72 -1.45 -6.01 3.17
C PHE A 72 -0.84 -5.36 4.41
N PHE A 73 -0.01 -4.31 4.26
CA PHE A 73 0.43 -3.52 5.42
C PHE A 73 -0.76 -2.87 6.13
N THR A 74 -1.76 -2.34 5.41
CA THR A 74 -2.98 -1.79 6.03
C THR A 74 -3.66 -2.82 6.93
N ILE A 75 -3.77 -4.08 6.49
CA ILE A 75 -4.35 -5.16 7.31
C ILE A 75 -3.47 -5.43 8.54
N TYR A 76 -2.16 -5.56 8.33
CA TYR A 76 -1.17 -5.82 9.37
C TYR A 76 -1.16 -4.74 10.46
N ASP A 77 -1.01 -3.48 10.05
CA ASP A 77 -0.86 -2.34 10.94
C ASP A 77 -2.18 -2.01 11.65
N THR A 78 -3.31 -2.07 10.94
CA THR A 78 -4.61 -1.89 11.60
C THR A 78 -4.84 -2.94 12.70
N GLN A 79 -4.53 -4.21 12.43
CA GLN A 79 -4.73 -5.26 13.44
C GLN A 79 -3.76 -5.09 14.61
N ASN A 80 -2.50 -4.75 14.36
CA ASN A 80 -1.51 -4.50 15.41
C ASN A 80 -1.90 -3.31 16.29
N ILE A 81 -2.44 -2.24 15.70
CA ILE A 81 -2.95 -1.08 16.45
C ILE A 81 -4.15 -1.49 17.31
N ALA A 82 -5.11 -2.25 16.74
CA ALA A 82 -6.27 -2.75 17.48
C ALA A 82 -5.88 -3.69 18.64
N ASN A 83 -4.79 -4.44 18.46
CA ASN A 83 -4.23 -5.34 19.49
C ASN A 83 -3.32 -4.62 20.49
N GLY A 84 -3.06 -3.32 20.35
CA GLY A 84 -2.19 -2.55 21.24
C GLY A 84 -0.71 -2.91 21.13
N ALA A 85 -0.25 -3.37 19.95
CA ALA A 85 1.12 -3.80 19.71
C ALA A 85 2.11 -2.64 19.44
N TYR A 86 1.65 -1.40 19.40
CA TYR A 86 2.46 -0.20 19.23
C TYR A 86 2.72 0.49 20.57
N ASP A 87 3.99 0.72 20.89
CA ASP A 87 4.40 1.45 22.11
C ASP A 87 4.10 2.96 22.02
N SER A 88 4.10 3.48 20.79
CA SER A 88 3.92 4.91 20.49
C SER A 88 2.69 5.12 19.60
N PRO A 89 1.71 5.93 20.03
CA PRO A 89 0.59 6.32 19.18
C PRO A 89 1.03 7.09 17.93
N VAL A 90 2.18 7.77 17.99
CA VAL A 90 2.75 8.48 16.83
C VAL A 90 3.20 7.46 15.78
N ASP A 91 3.88 6.40 16.19
CA ASP A 91 4.38 5.37 15.27
C ASP A 91 3.21 4.63 14.60
N ALA A 92 2.15 4.34 15.37
CA ALA A 92 0.90 3.79 14.87
C ALA A 92 0.21 4.70 13.83
N ALA A 93 0.19 6.03 14.08
CA ALA A 93 -0.38 6.96 13.13
C ALA A 93 0.47 7.10 11.86
N VAL A 94 1.80 7.06 12.00
CA VAL A 94 2.73 7.13 10.87
C VAL A 94 2.63 5.88 9.99
N SER A 95 2.51 4.68 10.56
CA SER A 95 2.36 3.46 9.75
C SER A 95 1.10 3.50 8.89
N LEU A 96 -0.06 3.78 9.48
CA LEU A 96 -1.31 3.93 8.72
C LEU A 96 -1.27 5.07 7.70
N TYR A 97 -0.59 6.18 8.00
CA TYR A 97 -0.38 7.26 7.05
C TYR A 97 0.45 6.80 5.85
N LEU A 98 1.54 6.07 6.09
CA LEU A 98 2.39 5.55 5.02
C LEU A 98 1.63 4.54 4.15
N ASP A 99 0.83 3.66 4.75
CA ASP A 99 -0.01 2.73 4.00
C ASP A 99 -0.98 3.46 3.07
N PHE A 100 -1.74 4.40 3.62
CA PHE A 100 -2.68 5.20 2.85
C PHE A 100 -1.98 5.99 1.76
N LEU A 101 -0.87 6.67 2.08
CA LEU A 101 -0.12 7.48 1.12
C LEU A 101 0.40 6.64 -0.03
N ASN A 102 1.02 5.50 0.25
CA ASN A 102 1.57 4.65 -0.81
C ASN A 102 0.46 4.04 -1.67
N MET A 103 -0.65 3.59 -1.10
CA MET A 103 -1.82 3.16 -1.87
C MET A 103 -2.37 4.28 -2.75
N PHE A 104 -2.47 5.49 -2.21
CA PHE A 104 -2.93 6.67 -2.95
C PHE A 104 -2.03 6.99 -4.12
N THR A 105 -0.71 7.05 -3.92
CA THR A 105 0.23 7.33 -5.00
C THR A 105 0.21 6.23 -6.06
N ALA A 106 0.09 4.96 -5.68
CA ALA A 106 0.00 3.85 -6.61
C ALA A 106 -1.28 3.91 -7.46
N LEU A 107 -2.44 4.15 -6.82
CA LEU A 107 -3.72 4.33 -7.54
C LEU A 107 -3.68 5.58 -8.43
N LEU A 108 -3.12 6.68 -7.95
CA LEU A 108 -2.97 7.90 -8.74
C LEU A 108 -2.12 7.66 -10.00
N GLN A 109 -1.01 6.94 -9.88
CA GLN A 109 -0.16 6.57 -11.01
C GLN A 109 -0.90 5.65 -11.99
N LEU A 110 -1.55 4.59 -11.51
CA LEU A 110 -2.29 3.65 -12.37
C LEU A 110 -3.42 4.37 -13.12
N LEU A 111 -4.21 5.19 -12.45
CA LEU A 111 -5.25 5.99 -13.10
C LEU A 111 -4.69 7.03 -14.05
N GLY A 112 -3.53 7.61 -13.75
CA GLY A 112 -2.84 8.54 -14.65
C GLY A 112 -2.40 7.85 -15.95
N ILE A 113 -1.97 6.59 -15.87
CA ILE A 113 -1.55 5.79 -17.03
C ILE A 113 -2.75 5.35 -17.87
N PHE A 114 -3.83 4.86 -17.23
CA PHE A 114 -4.99 4.29 -17.94
C PHE A 114 -6.12 5.27 -18.24
N GLY A 115 -6.15 6.42 -17.56
CA GLY A 115 -7.20 7.44 -17.70
C GLY A 115 -6.76 8.67 -18.51
N GLY A 116 -5.60 8.61 -19.16
CA GLY A 116 -4.99 9.71 -19.93
C GLY A 116 -5.30 9.71 -21.43
N ASP A 117 -6.20 8.86 -21.92
CA ASP A 117 -6.52 8.70 -23.34
C ASP A 117 -7.70 9.59 -23.81
N ASP A 118 -7.74 10.86 -23.37
CA ASP A 118 -8.61 11.91 -23.94
C ASP A 118 -7.77 13.11 -24.44
#